data_AF-A0AA35ISD5-F1
#
_entry.id   AF-A0AA35ISD5-F1
#
_cell.length_a   1.000
_cell.length_b   1.000
_cell.length_c   1.000
_cell.angle_alpha   90.00
_cell.angle_beta   90.00
_cell.angle_gamma   90.00
#
_symmetry.space_group_name_H-M   'P 1'
#
loop_
_entity.id
_entity.type
_entity.pdbx_description
1 polymer ?
#
loop_
_entity_poly.entity_id
_entity_poly.type
_entity_poly.pdbx_seq_one_letter_code
_entity_poly.pdbx_strand_id
1 'polypeptide(L)'
;MDYPSNIVLLLLQIVLQRQQTLAHRDKSLHLQELLREPIIDGDILMEFKKHKLVQFYGPQYCHDISLRGLKTLVKDIFANGIPNVTPHSETNEPVTVVALANYYYVQRINELQETELPQLKEILLRKLEHMT
;
A
#
# COMPACT_ATOMS: atom_id res chain seq x y z
N MET A 1 12.28 -7.63 1.36
CA MET A 1 11.82 -6.84 2.50
C MET A 1 10.33 -7.12 2.62
N ASP A 2 9.90 -7.84 3.65
CA ASP A 2 8.48 -8.13 3.87
C ASP A 2 7.84 -6.93 4.56
N TYR A 3 7.27 -6.04 3.76
CA TYR A 3 6.47 -4.93 4.27
C TYR A 3 5.06 -5.43 4.58
N PRO A 4 4.46 -5.06 5.73
CA PRO A 4 3.07 -5.41 6.02
C PRO A 4 2.13 -4.95 4.90
N SER A 5 1.26 -5.85 4.44
CA SER A 5 0.37 -5.60 3.30
C SER A 5 -0.49 -4.34 3.48
N ASN A 6 -0.94 -4.07 4.71
CA ASN A 6 -1.72 -2.89 5.07
C ASN A 6 -0.93 -1.58 4.94
N ILE A 7 0.38 -1.59 5.23
CA ILE A 7 1.27 -0.45 5.05
C ILE A 7 1.54 -0.21 3.56
N VAL A 8 1.75 -1.28 2.79
CA VAL A 8 1.96 -1.19 1.34
C VAL A 8 0.69 -0.68 0.65
N LEU A 9 -0.46 -1.23 0.99
CA LEU A 9 -1.77 -0.80 0.48
C LEU A 9 -2.01 0.69 0.75
N LEU A 10 -1.78 1.12 1.99
CA LEU A 10 -1.91 2.52 2.37
C LEU A 10 -1.00 3.43 1.53
N LEU A 11 0.27 3.04 1.37
CA LEU A 11 1.21 3.82 0.58
C LEU A 11 0.72 3.97 -0.87
N LEU A 12 0.25 2.87 -1.48
CA LEU A 12 -0.30 2.91 -2.84
C LEU A 12 -1.55 3.79 -2.95
N GLN A 13 -2.41 3.81 -1.93
CA GLN A 13 -3.58 4.70 -1.87
C GLN A 13 -3.18 6.19 -1.81
N ILE A 14 -2.21 6.53 -0.95
CA ILE A 14 -1.67 7.91 -0.86
C ILE A 14 -1.04 8.32 -2.20
N VAL A 15 -0.23 7.44 -2.80
CA VAL A 15 0.40 7.68 -4.10
C VAL A 15 -0.66 7.91 -5.17
N LEU A 16 -1.70 7.06 -5.25
CA LEU A 16 -2.79 7.18 -6.21
C LEU A 16 -3.52 8.52 -6.09
N GLN A 17 -3.90 8.90 -4.86
CA GLN A 17 -4.56 10.17 -4.60
C GLN A 17 -3.69 11.36 -5.01
N ARG A 18 -2.38 11.29 -4.75
CA ARG A 18 -1.44 12.33 -5.19
C ARG A 18 -1.40 12.43 -6.71
N GLN A 19 -1.31 11.31 -7.43
CA GLN A 19 -1.24 11.31 -8.89
C GLN A 19 -2.53 11.88 -9.52
N GLN A 20 -3.69 11.53 -8.98
CA GLN A 20 -4.98 12.10 -9.39
C GLN A 20 -5.02 13.62 -9.17
N THR A 21 -4.52 14.07 -8.03
CA THR A 21 -4.44 15.51 -7.71
C THR A 21 -3.51 16.25 -8.67
N LEU A 22 -2.35 15.68 -8.99
CA LEU A 22 -1.38 16.28 -9.91
C LEU A 22 -1.94 16.38 -11.33
N ALA A 23 -2.48 15.30 -11.89
CA ALA A 23 -3.11 15.31 -13.22
C ALA A 23 -4.34 16.25 -13.30
N HIS A 24 -5.05 16.42 -12.18
CA HIS A 24 -6.17 17.35 -12.15
C HIS A 24 -5.70 18.81 -12.19
N ARG A 25 -4.65 19.16 -11.41
CA ARG A 25 -4.14 20.52 -11.25
C ARG A 25 -3.25 20.97 -12.41
N ASP A 26 -2.44 20.08 -12.95
CA ASP A 26 -1.51 20.35 -14.05
C ASP A 26 -1.93 19.54 -15.28
N LYS A 27 -2.41 20.24 -16.32
CA LYS A 27 -2.88 19.63 -17.57
C LYS A 27 -1.76 19.12 -18.46
N SER A 28 -0.51 19.44 -18.17
CA SER A 28 0.64 18.85 -18.86
C SER A 28 0.94 17.43 -18.40
N LEU A 29 0.42 17.03 -17.23
CA LEU A 29 0.61 15.70 -16.66
C LEU A 29 -0.56 14.78 -17.04
N HIS A 30 -0.25 13.63 -17.61
CA HIS A 30 -1.26 12.64 -17.98
C HIS A 30 -1.40 11.57 -16.88
N LEU A 31 -2.62 11.39 -16.38
CA LEU A 31 -2.87 10.43 -15.31
C LEU A 31 -2.40 9.01 -15.67
N GLN A 32 -2.60 8.57 -16.92
CA GLN A 32 -2.20 7.23 -17.36
C GLN A 32 -0.69 6.98 -17.24
N GLU A 33 0.12 8.02 -17.46
CA GLU A 33 1.58 7.96 -17.28
C GLU A 33 1.93 7.96 -15.80
N LEU A 34 1.32 8.84 -15.01
CA LEU A 34 1.54 8.91 -13.56
C LEU A 34 1.14 7.61 -12.83
N LEU A 35 0.17 6.86 -13.35
CA LEU A 35 -0.20 5.56 -12.79
C LEU A 35 0.85 4.47 -13.05
N ARG A 36 1.71 4.63 -14.06
CA ARG A 36 2.80 3.70 -14.39
C ARG A 36 4.11 4.14 -13.74
N GLU A 37 4.38 5.44 -13.77
CA GLU A 37 5.58 6.07 -13.21
C GLU A 37 5.16 7.19 -12.25
N PRO A 38 4.78 6.85 -11.00
CA PRO A 38 4.24 7.84 -10.08
C PRO A 38 5.30 8.83 -9.61
N ILE A 39 4.90 10.10 -9.51
CA ILE A 39 5.71 11.13 -8.88
C ILE A 39 5.63 10.95 -7.37
N ILE A 40 6.78 10.65 -6.75
CA ILE A 40 6.93 10.52 -5.30
C ILE A 40 7.61 11.78 -4.75
N ASP A 41 6.86 12.59 -4.02
CA ASP A 41 7.28 13.90 -3.51
C ASP A 41 7.12 14.05 -1.99
N GLY A 42 7.41 15.25 -1.49
CA GLY A 42 7.36 15.56 -0.06
C GLY A 42 5.95 15.49 0.53
N ASP A 43 4.90 15.68 -0.28
CA ASP A 43 3.52 15.62 0.20
C ASP A 43 3.14 14.18 0.54
N ILE A 44 3.49 13.22 -0.35
CA ILE A 44 3.30 11.78 -0.09
C ILE A 44 4.09 11.37 1.16
N LEU A 45 5.35 11.81 1.28
CA LEU A 45 6.17 11.49 2.46
C LEU A 45 5.54 12.01 3.75
N MET A 46 5.09 13.27 3.76
CA MET A 46 4.47 13.87 4.92
C MET A 46 3.18 13.16 5.30
N GLU A 47 2.32 12.86 4.34
CA GLU A 47 1.07 12.16 4.56
C GLU A 47 1.30 10.75 5.10
N PHE A 48 2.22 10.00 4.50
CA PHE A 48 2.61 8.67 4.94
C PHE A 48 3.12 8.67 6.39
N LYS A 49 4.07 9.55 6.74
CA LYS A 49 4.64 9.63 8.10
C LYS A 49 3.59 10.00 9.16
N LYS A 50 2.60 10.82 8.80
CA LYS A 50 1.56 11.29 9.73
C LYS A 50 0.36 10.35 9.84
N HIS A 51 0.25 9.36 8.97
CA HIS A 51 -0.93 8.50 8.93
C HIS A 51 -1.00 7.56 10.15
N LYS A 52 -2.18 7.46 10.78
CA LYS A 52 -2.38 6.67 12.02
C LYS A 52 -2.00 5.20 11.85
N LEU A 53 -2.33 4.58 10.71
CA LEU A 53 -1.95 3.19 10.45
C LEU A 53 -0.42 3.00 10.44
N VAL A 54 0.34 3.97 9.94
CA VAL A 54 1.81 3.89 9.99
C VAL A 54 2.29 4.01 11.43
N GLN A 55 1.70 4.91 12.23
CA GLN A 55 2.03 5.03 13.65
C GLN A 55 1.80 3.73 14.44
N PHE A 56 0.73 3.00 14.13
CA PHE A 56 0.39 1.76 14.83
C PHE A 56 1.15 0.53 14.32
N TYR A 57 1.25 0.37 12.99
CA TYR A 57 1.76 -0.88 12.38
C TYR A 57 3.18 -0.77 11.83
N GLY A 58 3.75 0.44 11.77
CA GLY A 58 5.11 0.66 11.29
C GLY A 58 5.72 1.96 11.83
N PRO A 59 5.78 2.15 13.17
CA PRO A 59 6.25 3.40 13.77
C PRO A 59 7.66 3.81 13.36
N GLN A 60 8.53 2.86 12.98
CA GLN A 60 9.85 3.13 12.42
C GLN A 60 9.79 4.02 11.17
N TYR A 61 8.74 3.88 10.35
CA TYR A 61 8.57 4.70 9.16
C TYR A 61 8.18 6.14 9.50
N CYS A 62 7.53 6.39 10.64
CA CYS A 62 7.17 7.75 11.06
C CYS A 62 8.41 8.62 11.33
N HIS A 63 9.53 8.02 11.73
CA HIS A 63 10.74 8.75 12.08
C HIS A 63 11.80 8.65 10.98
N ASP A 64 12.09 7.42 10.55
CA ASP A 64 13.35 7.12 9.86
C ASP A 64 13.24 7.20 8.34
N ILE A 65 12.03 7.09 7.78
CA ILE A 65 11.87 7.09 6.33
C ILE A 65 12.15 8.48 5.76
N SER A 66 13.08 8.52 4.80
CA SER A 66 13.41 9.69 3.99
C SER A 66 12.66 9.65 2.66
N LEU A 67 12.60 10.77 1.94
CA LEU A 67 12.01 10.80 0.60
C LEU A 67 12.69 9.81 -0.36
N ARG A 68 14.02 9.66 -0.25
CA ARG A 68 14.79 8.67 -1.03
C ARG A 68 14.38 7.25 -0.64
N GLY A 69 14.22 6.98 0.66
CA GLY A 69 13.75 5.69 1.15
C GLY A 69 12.36 5.36 0.62
N LEU A 70 11.44 6.33 0.64
CA LEU A 70 10.09 6.16 0.12
C LEU A 70 10.06 5.90 -1.39
N LYS A 71 10.88 6.63 -2.17
CA LYS A 71 11.06 6.37 -3.61
C LYS A 71 11.56 4.96 -3.88
N THR A 72 12.52 4.50 -3.08
CA THR A 72 13.07 3.14 -3.18
C THR A 72 11.99 2.11 -2.86
N LEU A 73 11.24 2.31 -1.78
CA LEU A 73 10.14 1.45 -1.38
C LEU A 73 9.09 1.31 -2.49
N VAL A 74 8.62 2.41 -3.07
CA VAL A 74 7.65 2.38 -4.17
C VAL A 74 8.25 1.66 -5.38
N LYS A 75 9.51 1.95 -5.73
CA LYS A 75 10.19 1.25 -6.83
C LYS A 75 10.25 -0.25 -6.61
N ASP A 76 10.57 -0.69 -5.40
CA ASP A 76 10.63 -2.12 -5.05
C ASP A 76 9.25 -2.77 -5.14
N ILE A 77 8.19 -2.08 -4.70
CA ILE A 77 6.81 -2.57 -4.83
C ILE A 77 6.44 -2.79 -6.31
N PHE A 78 6.79 -1.84 -7.19
CA PHE A 78 6.57 -1.98 -8.63
C PHE A 78 7.42 -3.09 -9.25
N ALA A 79 8.68 -3.23 -8.83
CA ALA A 79 9.59 -4.26 -9.33
C ALA A 79 9.15 -5.68 -8.93
N ASN A 80 8.59 -5.84 -7.73
CA ASN A 80 8.03 -7.11 -7.28
C ASN A 80 6.74 -7.47 -8.04
N GLY A 81 5.97 -6.47 -8.48
CA GLY A 81 4.78 -6.66 -9.28
C GLY A 81 3.67 -7.43 -8.56
N ILE A 82 2.85 -8.14 -9.33
CA ILE A 82 1.76 -9.00 -8.86
C ILE A 82 2.14 -10.47 -9.12
N PRO A 83 2.31 -11.30 -8.09
CA PRO A 83 2.59 -12.72 -8.25
C PRO A 83 1.50 -13.42 -9.06
N ASN A 84 1.90 -14.38 -9.91
CA ASN A 84 1.03 -15.19 -10.79
C ASN A 84 0.36 -14.47 -11.97
N VAL A 85 0.70 -13.21 -12.25
CA VAL A 85 0.51 -12.69 -13.62
C VAL A 85 1.62 -13.32 -14.47
N THR A 86 1.31 -14.43 -15.12
CA THR A 86 2.27 -15.09 -16.02
C THR A 86 2.79 -14.08 -17.04
N PRO A 87 4.10 -14.04 -17.35
CA PRO A 87 4.64 -13.21 -18.44
C PRO A 87 4.12 -13.62 -19.84
N HIS A 88 3.11 -14.48 -19.91
CA HIS A 88 2.45 -15.01 -21.10
C HIS A 88 0.93 -14.77 -21.13
N SER A 89 0.38 -13.96 -20.22
CA SER A 89 -0.96 -13.40 -20.43
C SER A 89 -0.84 -12.37 -21.55
N GLU A 90 -1.49 -12.61 -22.69
CA GLU A 90 -1.36 -11.90 -23.98
C GLU A 90 -1.64 -10.38 -23.95
N THR A 91 -1.93 -9.83 -22.78
CA THR A 91 -2.06 -8.40 -22.52
C THR A 91 -0.81 -7.91 -21.82
N ASN A 92 0.10 -7.32 -22.60
CA ASN A 92 1.34 -6.68 -22.18
C ASN A 92 1.06 -5.36 -21.41
N GLU A 93 0.08 -5.37 -20.52
CA GLU A 93 -0.34 -4.19 -19.78
C GLU A 93 0.68 -3.89 -18.67
N PRO A 94 1.21 -2.66 -18.62
CA PRO A 94 2.17 -2.28 -17.60
C PRO A 94 1.51 -2.27 -16.23
N VAL A 95 2.24 -2.73 -15.22
CA VAL A 95 1.82 -2.67 -13.82
C VAL A 95 1.57 -1.20 -13.44
N THR A 96 0.41 -0.92 -12.87
CA THR A 96 0.02 0.42 -12.44
C THR A 96 -0.19 0.49 -10.93
N VAL A 97 -0.16 1.70 -10.36
CA VAL A 97 -0.53 1.96 -8.96
C VAL A 97 -1.89 1.33 -8.63
N VAL A 98 -2.87 1.43 -9.54
CA VAL A 98 -4.22 0.89 -9.34
C VAL A 98 -4.21 -0.63 -9.30
N ALA A 99 -3.50 -1.28 -10.23
CA ALA A 99 -3.38 -2.74 -10.26
C ALA A 99 -2.74 -3.26 -8.97
N LEU A 100 -1.66 -2.63 -8.52
CA LEU A 100 -0.99 -2.97 -7.27
C LEU A 100 -1.90 -2.73 -6.06
N ALA A 101 -2.58 -1.58 -5.99
CA ALA A 101 -3.48 -1.28 -4.88
C ALA A 101 -4.62 -2.30 -4.77
N ASN A 102 -5.21 -2.70 -5.90
CA ASN A 102 -6.24 -3.73 -5.93
C ASN A 102 -5.71 -5.10 -5.49
N TYR A 103 -4.51 -5.47 -5.92
CA TYR A 103 -3.85 -6.71 -5.48
C TYR A 103 -3.64 -6.73 -3.96
N TYR A 104 -3.01 -5.70 -3.40
CA TYR A 104 -2.77 -5.61 -1.95
C TYR A 104 -4.07 -5.44 -1.16
N TYR A 105 -5.12 -4.87 -1.75
CA TYR A 105 -6.45 -4.82 -1.16
C TYR A 105 -7.03 -6.22 -0.97
N VAL A 106 -7.03 -7.04 -2.02
CA VAL A 106 -7.51 -8.44 -1.94
C VAL A 106 -6.69 -9.23 -0.93
N GLN A 107 -5.36 -9.10 -0.97
CA GLN A 107 -4.49 -9.73 0.01
C GLN A 107 -4.87 -9.33 1.45
N ARG A 108 -5.11 -8.02 1.68
CA ARG A 108 -5.46 -7.53 3.01
C ARG A 108 -6.83 -8.02 3.48
N ILE A 109 -7.81 -8.12 2.58
CA ILE A 109 -9.12 -8.69 2.90
C ILE A 109 -8.96 -10.15 3.34
N ASN A 110 -8.17 -10.95 2.61
CA ASN A 110 -7.93 -12.35 2.97
C ASN A 110 -7.22 -12.49 4.32
N GLU A 111 -6.21 -11.66 4.60
CA GLU A 111 -5.53 -11.66 5.91
C GLU A 111 -6.51 -11.33 7.06
N LEU A 112 -7.40 -10.35 6.85
CA LEU A 112 -8.41 -9.99 7.83
C LEU A 112 -9.40 -11.14 8.08
N GLN A 113 -9.91 -11.75 7.01
CA GLN A 113 -10.95 -12.78 7.08
C GLN A 113 -10.43 -14.11 7.63
N GLU A 114 -9.27 -14.55 7.15
CA GLU A 114 -8.77 -15.90 7.42
C GLU A 114 -7.86 -15.97 8.64
N THR A 115 -7.26 -14.83 9.06
CA THR A 115 -6.27 -14.82 10.15
C THR A 115 -6.69 -13.91 11.30
N GLU A 116 -6.83 -12.60 11.06
CA GLU A 116 -6.95 -11.63 12.17
C GLU A 116 -8.31 -11.68 12.88
N LEU A 117 -9.42 -11.77 12.14
CA LEU A 117 -10.76 -11.83 12.75
C LEU A 117 -11.00 -13.12 13.54
N PRO A 118 -10.63 -14.32 13.04
CA PRO A 118 -10.71 -15.55 13.83
C PRO A 118 -9.87 -15.48 15.11
N GLN A 119 -8.63 -14.99 15.03
CA GLN A 119 -7.76 -14.83 16.21
C GLN A 119 -8.36 -13.87 17.23
N LEU A 120 -8.89 -12.73 16.77
CA LEU A 120 -9.54 -11.76 17.65
C LEU A 120 -10.75 -12.40 18.37
N LYS A 121 -11.56 -13.19 17.66
CA LYS A 121 -12.69 -13.92 18.24
C LYS A 121 -12.23 -14.87 19.35
N GLU A 122 -11.17 -15.65 19.11
CA GLU A 122 -10.61 -16.56 20.12
C GLU A 122 -10.09 -15.81 21.36
N ILE A 123 -9.37 -14.70 21.16
CA ILE A 123 -8.86 -13.87 22.25
C ILE A 123 -10.01 -13.33 23.11
N LEU A 124 -11.08 -12.87 22.47
CA LEU A 124 -12.26 -12.35 23.18
C LEU A 124 -12.99 -13.44 23.97
N LEU A 125 -13.18 -14.62 23.38
CA LEU A 125 -13.81 -15.75 24.08
C LEU A 125 -13.00 -16.19 25.31
N ARG A 126 -11.68 -16.33 25.18
CA ARG A 126 -10.81 -16.66 26.30
C ARG A 126 -10.90 -15.63 27.42
N LYS A 127 -10.92 -14.32 27.09
CA LYS A 127 -11.04 -13.27 28.10
C LYS A 127 -12.36 -13.35 28.87
N LEU A 128 -13.46 -13.70 28.20
CA LEU A 128 -14.76 -13.86 28.86
C LEU A 128 -14.76 -15.06 29.81
N GLU A 129 -14.17 -16.19 29.40
CA GLU A 129 -14.05 -17.39 30.24
C GLU A 129 -13.21 -17.17 31.50
N HIS A 130 -12.19 -16.31 31.44
CA HIS A 130 -11.35 -15.97 32.61
C HIS A 130 -11.97 -14.90 33.53
N MET A 131 -13.11 -14.31 33.15
CA MET A 131 -13.86 -13.34 33.96
C MET A 131 -15.05 -13.96 34.71
N THR A 132 -15.37 -15.22 34.42
CA THR A 132 -16.40 -16.04 35.09
C THR A 132 -15.78 -17.07 36.03
#